data_AF-A0A378IWJ9-F1
#
_entry.id   AF-A0A378IWJ9-F1
#
_cell.length_a   1.000
_cell.length_b   1.000
_cell.length_c   1.000
_cell.angle_alpha   90.00
_cell.angle_beta   90.00
_cell.angle_gamma   90.00
#
_symmetry.space_group_name_H-M   'P 1'
#
loop_
_entity.id
_entity.type
_entity.pdbx_description
1 polymer ?
#
loop_
_entity_poly.entity_id
_entity_poly.type
_entity_poly.pdbx_seq_one_letter_code
_entity_poly.pdbx_strand_id
1 'polypeptide(L)'
;MKKITIAGLALFITGIFMNTTSFAYPDRHAIEEECRTAVSQLNELISQNPDDTCMGDIKIAASYVKASALKLHYHRFEQALTDILYGQHELKDISTNRSWCRQVAKDAKPFIPIVTQIGRDIEMLSRIQEL
;
A
#
# COMPACT_ATOMS: atom_id res chain seq x y z
N MET A 1 -29.74 68.76 12.14
CA MET A 1 -30.25 67.94 13.26
C MET A 1 -31.14 66.83 12.73
N LYS A 2 -30.71 65.56 12.87
CA LYS A 2 -31.54 64.37 13.18
C LYS A 2 -30.57 63.21 13.41
N LYS A 3 -30.58 62.66 14.64
CA LYS A 3 -29.94 61.40 15.03
C LYS A 3 -31.02 60.31 15.04
N ILE A 4 -30.76 59.18 14.40
CA ILE A 4 -31.38 57.85 14.67
C ILE A 4 -30.29 56.82 14.30
N THR A 5 -29.41 56.39 15.21
CA THR A 5 -29.45 55.18 16.09
C THR A 5 -29.52 53.81 15.43
N ILE A 6 -28.40 53.09 15.62
CA ILE A 6 -28.24 51.71 16.11
C ILE A 6 -28.46 50.56 15.10
N ALA A 7 -27.30 49.96 14.77
CA ALA A 7 -27.01 48.52 14.78
C ALA A 7 -28.06 47.55 14.24
N GLY A 8 -27.67 46.83 13.19
CA GLY A 8 -28.33 45.60 12.80
C GLY A 8 -27.69 45.00 11.57
N LEU A 9 -27.08 43.83 11.76
CA LEU A 9 -26.58 42.90 10.75
C LEU A 9 -25.23 43.25 10.10
N ALA A 10 -24.19 42.94 10.87
CA ALA A 10 -23.10 42.15 10.35
C ALA A 10 -23.64 40.94 9.56
N LEU A 11 -23.69 41.04 8.23
CA LEU A 11 -23.76 39.89 7.35
C LEU A 11 -22.37 39.27 7.26
N PHE A 12 -21.98 38.63 8.36
CA PHE A 12 -21.06 37.50 8.33
C PHE A 12 -21.78 36.41 7.53
N ILE A 13 -21.63 36.42 6.20
CA ILE A 13 -21.83 35.20 5.43
C ILE A 13 -20.61 34.35 5.77
N THR A 14 -20.75 33.60 6.86
CA THR A 14 -19.98 32.38 7.11
C THR A 14 -20.14 31.52 5.87
N GLY A 15 -19.18 31.64 4.96
CA GLY A 15 -18.91 30.61 3.97
C GLY A 15 -18.60 29.35 4.77
N ILE A 16 -19.62 28.53 4.96
CA ILE A 16 -19.45 27.17 5.43
C ILE A 16 -18.64 26.52 4.32
N PHE A 17 -17.32 26.45 4.53
CA PHE A 17 -16.46 25.54 3.82
C PHE A 17 -16.99 24.15 4.17
N MET A 18 -17.97 23.67 3.38
CA MET A 18 -18.23 22.26 3.25
C MET A 18 -17.01 21.69 2.56
N ASN A 19 -15.94 21.47 3.33
CA ASN A 19 -14.91 20.51 2.98
C ASN A 19 -15.61 19.16 2.99
N THR A 20 -16.33 18.85 1.91
CA THR A 20 -16.57 17.47 1.56
C THR A 20 -15.19 16.91 1.30
N THR A 21 -14.61 16.26 2.30
CA THR A 21 -13.47 15.37 2.09
C THR A 21 -13.97 14.31 1.14
N SER A 22 -13.79 14.51 -0.16
CA SER A 22 -13.93 13.46 -1.14
C SER A 22 -12.95 12.39 -0.70
N PHE A 23 -13.47 11.31 -0.13
CA PHE A 23 -12.65 10.16 0.19
C PHE A 23 -12.14 9.64 -1.15
N ALA A 24 -10.91 10.01 -1.51
CA ALA A 24 -10.30 9.54 -2.75
C ALA A 24 -10.06 8.05 -2.54
N TYR A 25 -10.87 7.23 -3.21
CA TYR A 25 -10.67 5.80 -3.21
C TYR A 25 -9.29 5.49 -3.78
N PRO A 26 -8.56 4.51 -3.21
CA PRO A 26 -7.25 4.16 -3.71
C PRO A 26 -7.39 3.70 -5.18
N ASP A 27 -6.60 4.30 -6.06
CA ASP A 27 -6.64 3.98 -7.48
C ASP A 27 -5.97 2.62 -7.72
N ARG A 28 -6.68 1.72 -8.38
CA ARG A 28 -6.17 0.39 -8.73
C ARG A 28 -4.87 0.46 -9.51
N HIS A 29 -4.75 1.40 -10.44
CA HIS A 29 -3.52 1.52 -11.24
C HIS A 29 -2.34 1.97 -10.39
N ALA A 30 -2.56 2.91 -9.46
CA ALA A 30 -1.56 3.29 -8.48
C ALA A 30 -1.09 2.10 -7.62
N ILE A 31 -2.03 1.30 -7.08
CA ILE A 31 -1.68 0.13 -6.25
C ILE A 31 -0.95 -0.94 -7.07
N GLU A 32 -1.36 -1.16 -8.31
CA GLU A 32 -0.66 -2.07 -9.24
C GLU A 32 0.79 -1.63 -9.45
N GLU A 33 1.03 -0.32 -9.62
CA GLU A 33 2.37 0.24 -9.79
C GLU A 33 3.21 0.16 -8.51
N GLU A 34 2.60 0.34 -7.34
CA GLU A 34 3.28 0.13 -6.04
C GLU A 34 3.73 -1.32 -5.89
N CYS A 35 2.91 -2.29 -6.30
CA CYS A 35 3.33 -3.69 -6.33
C CYS A 35 4.52 -3.90 -7.27
N ARG A 36 4.49 -3.33 -8.48
CA ARG A 36 5.58 -3.44 -9.47
C ARG A 36 6.87 -2.81 -8.95
N THR A 37 6.77 -1.66 -8.28
CA THR A 37 7.90 -0.97 -7.65
C THR A 37 8.53 -1.84 -6.56
N ALA A 38 7.71 -2.41 -5.66
CA ALA A 38 8.19 -3.32 -4.62
C ALA A 38 8.88 -4.56 -5.21
N VAL A 39 8.32 -5.16 -6.27
CA VAL A 39 8.95 -6.28 -7.00
C VAL A 39 10.29 -5.88 -7.60
N SER A 40 10.38 -4.70 -8.22
CA SER A 40 11.62 -4.19 -8.79
C SER A 40 12.72 -4.08 -7.73
N GLN A 41 12.40 -3.50 -6.58
CA GLN A 41 13.33 -3.32 -5.47
C GLN A 41 13.76 -4.64 -4.83
N LEU A 42 12.84 -5.61 -4.69
CA LEU A 42 13.18 -6.95 -4.22
C LEU A 42 14.10 -7.68 -5.22
N ASN A 43 13.88 -7.52 -6.53
CA ASN A 43 14.77 -8.08 -7.55
C ASN A 43 16.15 -7.41 -7.57
N GLU A 44 16.22 -6.12 -7.25
CA GLU A 44 17.50 -5.43 -7.07
C GLU A 44 18.26 -6.02 -5.89
N LEU A 45 17.60 -6.24 -4.75
CA LEU A 45 18.21 -6.91 -3.59
C LEU A 45 18.75 -8.31 -3.95
N ILE A 46 17.99 -9.07 -4.74
CA ILE A 46 18.43 -10.38 -5.28
C ILE A 46 19.69 -10.24 -6.12
N SER A 47 19.70 -9.27 -7.03
CA SER A 47 20.81 -9.07 -7.97
C SER A 47 22.10 -8.61 -7.30
N GLN A 48 21.99 -7.89 -6.18
CA GLN A 48 23.13 -7.43 -5.38
C GLN A 48 23.76 -8.54 -4.53
N ASN A 49 23.04 -9.65 -4.27
CA ASN A 49 23.46 -10.73 -3.38
C ASN A 49 23.29 -12.13 -4.01
N PRO A 50 23.76 -12.37 -5.26
CA PRO A 50 23.37 -13.55 -6.04
C PRO A 50 23.77 -14.90 -5.42
N ASP A 51 24.81 -14.91 -4.59
CA ASP A 51 25.35 -16.12 -3.95
C ASP A 51 24.76 -16.38 -2.55
N ASP A 52 23.92 -15.48 -2.03
CA ASP A 52 23.28 -15.68 -0.72
C ASP A 52 22.14 -16.69 -0.84
N THR A 53 22.22 -17.76 -0.04
CA THR A 53 21.23 -18.84 0.02
C THR A 53 19.80 -18.36 0.28
N CYS A 54 19.62 -17.21 0.94
CA CYS A 54 18.31 -16.61 1.22
C CYS A 54 17.67 -15.94 0.00
N MET A 55 18.40 -15.71 -1.11
CA MET A 55 17.81 -15.05 -2.29
C MET A 55 16.69 -15.86 -2.94
N GLY A 56 16.70 -17.19 -2.77
CA GLY A 56 15.56 -18.04 -3.15
C GLY A 56 14.29 -17.65 -2.41
N ASP A 57 14.38 -17.37 -1.10
CA ASP A 57 13.26 -16.96 -0.26
C ASP A 57 12.76 -15.55 -0.64
N ILE A 58 13.67 -14.60 -0.86
CA ILE A 58 13.32 -13.25 -1.34
C ILE A 58 12.60 -13.32 -2.69
N LYS A 59 13.04 -14.22 -3.59
CA LYS A 59 12.40 -14.44 -4.89
C LYS A 59 10.98 -15.00 -4.76
N ILE A 60 10.73 -15.86 -3.78
CA ILE A 60 9.38 -16.35 -3.48
C ILE A 60 8.48 -15.20 -3.03
N ALA A 61 8.94 -14.38 -2.08
CA ALA A 61 8.20 -13.19 -1.64
C ALA A 61 7.88 -12.24 -2.81
N ALA A 62 8.88 -11.92 -3.64
CA ALA A 62 8.71 -11.07 -4.82
C ALA A 62 7.71 -11.66 -5.83
N SER A 63 7.68 -12.99 -5.98
CA SER A 63 6.75 -13.67 -6.89
C SER A 63 5.30 -13.52 -6.43
N TYR A 64 5.02 -13.57 -5.13
CA TYR A 64 3.69 -13.30 -4.60
C TYR A 64 3.25 -11.85 -4.80
N VAL A 65 4.12 -10.86 -4.55
CA VAL A 65 3.81 -9.45 -4.81
C VAL A 65 3.54 -9.21 -6.30
N LYS A 66 4.33 -9.84 -7.19
CA LYS A 66 4.11 -9.78 -8.64
C LYS A 66 2.78 -10.41 -9.06
N ALA A 67 2.42 -11.55 -8.46
CA ALA A 67 1.15 -12.22 -8.74
C ALA A 67 -0.05 -11.38 -8.27
N SER A 68 0.07 -10.68 -7.14
CA SER A 68 -0.91 -9.69 -6.70
C SER A 68 -1.09 -8.57 -7.72
N ALA A 69 -0.01 -7.96 -8.22
CA ALA A 69 -0.07 -6.94 -9.27
C ALA A 69 -0.82 -7.44 -10.53
N LEU A 70 -0.53 -8.67 -10.96
CA LEU A 70 -1.19 -9.28 -12.11
C LEU A 70 -2.68 -9.49 -11.86
N LYS A 71 -3.08 -9.88 -10.65
CA LYS A 71 -4.49 -10.09 -10.29
C LYS A 71 -5.24 -8.77 -10.17
N LEU A 72 -4.60 -7.71 -9.64
CA LEU A 72 -5.14 -6.34 -9.70
C LEU A 72 -5.39 -5.90 -11.13
N HIS A 73 -4.44 -6.17 -12.04
CA HIS A 73 -4.57 -5.86 -13.46
C HIS A 73 -5.84 -6.47 -14.08
N TYR A 74 -6.22 -7.67 -13.65
CA TYR A 74 -7.41 -8.40 -14.10
C TYR A 74 -8.65 -8.23 -13.20
N HIS A 75 -8.67 -7.22 -12.32
CA HIS A 75 -9.81 -6.96 -11.42
C HIS A 75 -10.16 -8.13 -10.47
N ARG A 76 -9.17 -8.94 -10.09
CA ARG A 76 -9.33 -10.08 -9.18
C ARG A 76 -8.88 -9.71 -7.76
N PHE A 77 -9.60 -8.80 -7.10
CA PHE A 77 -9.16 -8.14 -5.86
C PHE A 77 -8.96 -9.10 -4.69
N GLU A 78 -9.88 -10.02 -4.42
CA GLU A 78 -9.69 -11.01 -3.34
C GLU A 78 -8.46 -11.90 -3.55
N GLN A 79 -8.22 -12.31 -4.80
CA GLN A 79 -7.06 -13.12 -5.14
C GLN A 79 -5.76 -12.30 -5.02
N ALA A 80 -5.81 -11.01 -5.39
CA ALA A 80 -4.69 -10.10 -5.21
C ALA A 80 -4.37 -9.88 -3.72
N LEU A 81 -5.41 -9.71 -2.90
CA LEU A 81 -5.29 -9.61 -1.44
C LEU A 81 -4.68 -10.88 -0.84
N THR A 82 -5.11 -12.04 -1.32
CA THR A 82 -4.54 -13.32 -0.87
C THR A 82 -3.04 -13.39 -1.17
N ASP A 83 -2.63 -13.06 -2.41
CA ASP A 83 -1.22 -13.12 -2.81
C ASP A 83 -0.35 -12.09 -2.07
N ILE A 84 -0.82 -10.86 -1.89
CA ILE A 84 -0.02 -9.84 -1.19
C ILE A 84 0.19 -10.23 0.28
N LEU A 85 -0.80 -10.86 0.91
CA LEU A 85 -0.67 -11.38 2.28
C LEU A 85 0.32 -12.55 2.36
N TYR A 86 0.38 -13.43 1.35
CA TYR A 86 1.45 -14.43 1.27
C TYR A 86 2.83 -13.80 1.12
N GLY A 87 2.97 -12.78 0.26
CA GLY A 87 4.22 -12.02 0.14
C GLY A 87 4.64 -11.36 1.46
N GLN A 88 3.70 -10.78 2.19
CA GLN A 88 3.92 -10.20 3.51
C GLN A 88 4.38 -11.27 4.53
N HIS A 89 3.74 -12.44 4.51
CA HIS A 89 4.09 -13.56 5.39
C HIS A 89 5.53 -14.02 5.13
N GLU A 90 5.90 -14.25 3.87
CA GLU A 90 7.26 -14.63 3.48
C GLU A 90 8.30 -13.62 3.97
N LEU A 91 8.06 -12.32 3.78
CA LEU A 91 8.97 -11.26 4.25
C LEU A 91 9.13 -11.24 5.78
N LYS A 92 8.05 -11.51 6.53
CA LYS A 92 8.11 -11.65 7.99
C LYS A 92 8.95 -12.86 8.39
N ASP A 93 8.69 -14.01 7.78
CA ASP A 93 9.42 -15.25 8.06
C ASP A 93 10.92 -15.14 7.76
N ILE A 94 11.28 -14.54 6.63
CA ILE A 94 12.67 -14.22 6.26
C ILE A 94 13.32 -13.35 7.33
N SER A 95 12.57 -12.37 7.85
CA SER A 95 13.09 -11.38 8.79
C SER A 95 13.20 -11.87 10.24
N THR A 96 12.46 -12.91 10.62
CA THR A 96 12.36 -13.35 12.03
C THR A 96 12.64 -14.83 12.27
N ASN A 97 12.30 -15.71 11.32
CA ASN A 97 12.19 -17.15 11.57
C ASN A 97 13.26 -17.96 10.83
N ARG A 98 13.68 -17.53 9.63
CA ARG A 98 14.65 -18.26 8.78
C ARG A 98 16.09 -17.96 9.22
N SER A 99 16.69 -18.90 9.95
CA SER A 99 18.03 -18.72 10.52
C SER A 99 19.15 -18.55 9.48
N TRP A 100 18.97 -19.08 8.27
CA TRP A 100 19.88 -18.90 7.13
C TRP A 100 19.74 -17.53 6.46
N CYS A 101 18.66 -16.79 6.72
CA CYS A 101 18.41 -15.45 6.18
C CYS A 101 18.92 -14.31 7.07
N ARG A 102 19.65 -14.61 8.17
CA ARG A 102 20.04 -13.60 9.17
C ARG A 102 20.78 -12.39 8.61
N GLN A 103 21.60 -12.56 7.57
CA GLN A 103 22.37 -11.47 6.97
C GLN A 103 21.49 -10.52 6.13
N VAL A 104 20.47 -11.08 5.48
CA VAL A 104 19.53 -10.38 4.57
C VAL A 104 18.31 -9.83 5.31
N ALA A 105 17.99 -10.36 6.50
CA ALA A 105 16.82 -9.98 7.29
C ALA A 105 16.72 -8.46 7.52
N LYS A 106 17.85 -7.76 7.68
CA LYS A 106 17.88 -6.29 7.84
C LYS A 106 17.43 -5.56 6.57
N ASP A 107 17.73 -6.12 5.39
CA ASP A 107 17.45 -5.53 4.07
C ASP A 107 16.04 -5.93 3.59
N ALA A 108 15.53 -7.07 4.05
CA ALA A 108 14.15 -7.51 3.80
C ALA A 108 13.11 -6.77 4.67
N LYS A 109 13.45 -6.41 5.92
CA LYS A 109 12.55 -5.76 6.89
C LYS A 109 11.81 -4.53 6.34
N PRO A 110 12.47 -3.59 5.62
CA PRO A 110 11.79 -2.42 5.07
C PRO A 110 10.64 -2.73 4.12
N PHE A 111 10.63 -3.91 3.48
CA PHE A 111 9.55 -4.30 2.56
C PHE A 111 8.28 -4.76 3.28
N ILE A 112 8.37 -5.18 4.54
CA ILE A 112 7.20 -5.60 5.33
C ILE A 112 6.15 -4.49 5.44
N PRO A 113 6.46 -3.26 5.92
CA PRO A 113 5.47 -2.20 6.00
C PRO A 113 4.95 -1.76 4.63
N ILE A 114 5.78 -1.79 3.58
CA ILE A 114 5.39 -1.47 2.20
C ILE A 114 4.31 -2.44 1.73
N VAL A 115 4.60 -3.74 1.75
CA VAL A 115 3.67 -4.80 1.31
C VAL A 115 2.42 -4.83 2.21
N THR A 116 2.55 -4.51 3.50
CA THR A 116 1.41 -4.38 4.41
C THR A 116 0.49 -3.22 4.01
N GLN A 117 1.05 -2.07 3.63
CA GLN A 117 0.26 -0.92 3.19
C GLN A 117 -0.48 -1.25 1.89
N ILE A 118 0.22 -1.79 0.89
CA ILE A 118 -0.38 -2.28 -0.36
C ILE A 118 -1.54 -3.24 -0.05
N GLY A 119 -1.36 -4.18 0.88
CA GLY A 119 -2.42 -5.11 1.28
C GLY A 119 -3.68 -4.42 1.83
N ARG A 120 -3.52 -3.37 2.63
CA ARG A 120 -4.67 -2.57 3.12
C ARG A 120 -5.38 -1.84 1.98
N ASP A 121 -4.64 -1.32 1.02
CA ASP A 121 -5.22 -0.58 -0.10
C ASP A 121 -5.99 -1.52 -1.05
N ILE A 122 -5.48 -2.74 -1.25
CA ILE A 122 -6.19 -3.81 -1.97
C ILE A 122 -7.46 -4.24 -1.23
N GLU A 123 -7.40 -4.41 0.10
CA GLU A 123 -8.56 -4.77 0.92
C GLU A 123 -9.64 -3.67 0.86
N MET A 124 -9.23 -2.41 0.85
CA MET A 124 -10.17 -1.31 0.66
C MET A 124 -10.83 -1.38 -0.72
N LEU A 125 -10.05 -1.62 -1.78
CA LEU A 125 -10.57 -1.80 -3.13
C LEU A 125 -11.55 -2.96 -3.26
N SER A 126 -11.26 -4.13 -2.66
CA SER A 126 -12.13 -5.30 -2.77
C SER A 126 -13.51 -5.02 -2.19
N ARG A 127 -13.57 -4.37 -1.03
CA ARG A 127 -14.82 -4.02 -0.34
C ARG A 127 -15.68 -3.02 -1.12
N ILE A 128 -15.07 -2.12 -1.90
CA ILE A 128 -15.81 -1.11 -2.68
C ILE A 128 -16.49 -1.75 -3.89
N GLN A 129 -15.84 -2.74 -4.52
CA GLN A 129 -16.40 -3.39 -5.71
C GLN A 129 -17.53 -4.37 -5.41
N GLU A 130 -17.68 -4.78 -4.15
CA GLU A 130 -18.79 -5.60 -3.66
C GLU A 130 -20.07 -4.79 -3.38
N LEU A 131 -19.99 -3.45 -3.37
CA LEU A 131 -21.11 -2.52 -3.15
C LEU A 131 -21.76 -2.07 -4.47
#